data_AF-F1BZ79-F1
#
_entry.id   AF-F1BZ79-F1
#
_cell.length_a   1.000
_cell.length_b   1.000
_cell.length_c   1.000
_cell.angle_alpha   90.00
_cell.angle_beta   90.00
_cell.angle_gamma   90.00
#
_symmetry.space_group_name_H-M   'P 1'
#
loop_
_entity.id
_entity.type
_entity.pdbx_description
1 polymer ?
#
loop_
_entity_poly.entity_id
_entity_poly.type
_entity_poly.pdbx_seq_one_letter_code
_entity_poly.pdbx_strand_id
1 'polypeptide(L)' 'SLAMIRQGGEEPEIIDYLRKPPSRERLIWLIEQAGLTVREALRQKDTPYDALGLSDLSLSDEKLLDA' A
#
# COMPACT_ATOMS: atom_id res chain seq x y z
N SER A 1 -16.74 -4.53 1.23
CA SER A 1 -17.43 -3.91 0.07
C SER A 1 -17.65 -2.44 0.36
N LEU A 2 -17.31 -1.53 -0.56
CA LEU A 2 -17.47 -0.06 -0.40
C LEU A 2 -18.90 0.35 0.02
N ALA A 3 -19.90 -0.46 -0.37
CA ALA A 3 -21.30 -0.31 0.03
C ALA A 3 -21.56 -0.35 1.54
N MET A 4 -20.74 -1.07 2.33
CA MET A 4 -20.91 -1.15 3.79
C MET A 4 -20.39 0.09 4.51
N ILE A 5 -19.34 0.74 3.98
CA ILE A 5 -18.77 1.97 4.57
C ILE A 5 -19.78 3.12 4.45
N ARG A 6 -20.51 3.19 3.33
CA ARG A 6 -21.54 4.22 3.09
C ARG A 6 -22.76 4.11 4.02
N GLN A 7 -23.00 2.97 4.66
CA GLN A 7 -24.12 2.80 5.59
C GLN A 7 -23.83 3.37 6.99
N GLY A 8 -22.59 3.74 7.30
CA GLY A 8 -22.18 4.31 8.60
C GLY A 8 -22.40 5.82 8.75
N GLY A 9 -22.84 6.53 7.70
CA GLY A 9 -23.01 8.00 7.72
C GLY A 9 -21.72 8.80 7.51
N GLU A 10 -20.58 8.14 7.39
CA GLU A 10 -19.30 8.77 7.03
C GLU A 10 -19.04 8.57 5.53
N GLU A 11 -18.82 9.66 4.81
CA GLU A 11 -18.42 9.64 3.39
C GLU A 11 -16.93 9.34 3.29
N PRO A 12 -16.52 8.16 2.76
CA PRO A 12 -15.11 7.85 2.61
C PRO A 12 -14.48 8.72 1.52
N GLU A 13 -13.28 9.23 1.78
CA GLU A 13 -12.47 9.84 0.74
C GLU A 13 -12.06 8.77 -0.28
N ILE A 14 -12.53 8.91 -1.54
CA ILE A 14 -12.17 7.99 -2.61
C ILE A 14 -10.91 8.53 -3.31
N ILE A 15 -9.78 7.88 -3.05
CA ILE A 15 -8.51 8.17 -3.71
C ILE A 15 -8.29 7.17 -4.85
N ASP A 16 -8.25 7.66 -6.09
CA ASP A 16 -7.74 6.91 -7.23
C ASP A 16 -6.21 6.88 -7.17
N TYR A 17 -5.68 5.87 -6.48
CA TYR A 17 -4.24 5.74 -6.24
C TYR A 17 -3.43 5.48 -7.53
N LEU A 18 -4.08 5.07 -8.63
CA LEU A 18 -3.42 4.90 -9.93
C LEU A 18 -3.21 6.25 -10.64
N ARG A 19 -4.10 7.22 -10.42
CA ARG A 19 -3.99 8.58 -10.99
C ARG A 19 -3.35 9.59 -10.04
N LYS A 20 -3.54 9.41 -8.73
CA LYS A 20 -3.05 10.27 -7.67
C LYS A 20 -2.45 9.39 -6.57
N PRO A 21 -1.26 8.82 -6.81
CA PRO A 21 -0.60 8.03 -5.79
C PRO A 21 -0.37 8.91 -4.55
N PRO A 22 -0.51 8.35 -3.34
CA PRO A 22 -0.15 9.05 -2.12
C PRO A 22 1.34 9.44 -2.17
N SER A 23 1.72 10.52 -1.48
CA SER A 23 3.13 10.79 -1.24
C SER A 23 3.76 9.63 -0.47
N ARG A 24 5.08 9.48 -0.55
CA ARG A 24 5.82 8.46 0.22
C ARG A 24 5.51 8.53 1.71
N GLU A 25 5.53 9.74 2.28
CA GLU A 25 5.20 9.97 3.69
C GLU A 25 3.77 9.53 4.03
N ARG A 26 2.81 9.81 3.14
CA ARG A 26 1.42 9.39 3.32
C ARG A 26 1.27 7.87 3.21
N LEU A 27 2.01 7.22 2.32
CA LEU A 27 2.02 5.77 2.16
C LEU A 27 2.57 5.08 3.41
N ILE A 28 3.71 5.55 3.94
CA ILE A 28 4.30 5.05 5.18
C ILE A 28 3.30 5.18 6.33
N TRP A 29 2.71 6.37 6.49
CA TRP A 29 1.69 6.60 7.52
C TRP A 29 0.51 5.63 7.40
N LEU A 30 0.01 5.37 6.19
CA LEU A 30 -1.10 4.43 5.97
C LEU A 30 -0.73 2.99 6.35
N ILE A 31 0.49 2.55 6.03
CA ILE A 31 1.01 1.23 6.37
C ILE A 31 1.09 1.07 7.90
N GLU A 32 1.62 2.08 8.59
CA GLU A 32 1.69 2.10 10.06
C GLU A 32 0.30 2.08 10.71
N GLN A 33 -0.65 2.88 10.21
CA GLN A 33 -2.03 2.87 10.73
C GLN A 33 -2.75 1.54 10.49
N ALA A 34 -2.37 0.80 9.46
CA ALA A 34 -2.86 -0.55 9.22
C ALA A 34 -2.21 -1.62 10.12
N GLY A 35 -1.19 -1.26 10.91
CA GLY A 35 -0.45 -2.20 11.76
C GLY A 35 0.42 -3.18 10.95
N LEU A 36 0.81 -2.80 9.74
CA LEU A 36 1.61 -3.62 8.83
C LEU A 36 3.04 -3.09 8.76
N THR A 37 3.98 -3.97 8.41
CA THR A 37 5.29 -3.58 7.88
C THR A 37 5.19 -3.22 6.39
N VAL A 38 6.18 -2.48 5.87
CA VAL A 38 6.26 -2.17 4.43
C VAL A 38 6.24 -3.46 3.58
N ARG A 39 6.94 -4.49 4.04
CA ARG A 39 6.99 -5.78 3.36
C ARG A 39 5.63 -6.50 3.33
N GLU A 40 4.86 -6.46 4.42
CA GLU A 40 3.51 -7.04 4.48
C GLU A 40 2.52 -6.27 3.60
N ALA A 41 2.77 -4.99 3.33
CA ALA A 41 1.93 -4.18 2.45
C ALA A 41 2.16 -4.46 0.94
N LEU A 42 3.21 -5.20 0.56
CA LEU A 42 3.51 -5.50 -0.84
C LEU A 42 2.50 -6.49 -1.45
N ARG A 43 1.96 -6.15 -2.62
CA ARG A 43 1.15 -7.06 -3.42
C ARG A 43 2.05 -7.95 -4.27
N GLN A 44 1.89 -9.28 -4.13
CA GLN A 44 2.62 -10.27 -4.92
C GLN A 44 1.87 -10.67 -6.21
N LYS A 45 0.54 -10.79 -6.13
CA LYS A 45 -0.26 -11.27 -7.25
C LYS A 45 -0.46 -10.19 -8.31
N ASP A 46 -0.28 -10.53 -9.58
CA ASP A 46 -0.42 -9.64 -10.74
C ASP A 46 0.55 -8.44 -10.73
N THR A 47 1.70 -8.58 -10.06
CA THR A 47 2.77 -7.58 -10.01
C THR A 47 4.10 -8.23 -10.41
N PRO A 48 5.12 -7.44 -10.80
CA PRO A 48 6.45 -7.98 -11.10
C PRO A 48 7.25 -8.34 -9.83
N TYR A 49 6.59 -8.69 -8.72
CA TYR A 49 7.20 -8.92 -7.41
C TYR A 49 8.39 -9.89 -7.46
N ASP A 50 8.20 -11.05 -8.08
CA ASP A 50 9.25 -12.07 -8.23
C ASP A 50 10.31 -11.64 -9.25
N ALA A 51 9.90 -11.01 -10.35
CA ALA A 51 10.81 -10.53 -11.40
C ALA A 51 11.75 -9.42 -10.91
N LEU A 52 11.31 -8.62 -9.93
CA LEU A 52 12.09 -7.57 -9.27
C LEU A 52 12.85 -8.07 -8.03
N GLY A 53 12.69 -9.34 -7.64
CA GLY A 53 13.37 -9.92 -6.47
C GLY A 53 12.94 -9.33 -5.13
N LEU A 54 11.71 -8.81 -5.02
CA LEU A 54 11.23 -8.11 -3.81
C LEU A 54 11.07 -9.02 -2.59
N SER A 55 11.19 -10.35 -2.78
CA SER A 55 11.27 -11.33 -1.70
C SER A 55 12.58 -11.30 -0.92
N ASP A 56 13.62 -10.63 -1.43
CA ASP A 56 14.92 -10.55 -0.75
C ASP A 56 14.78 -9.81 0.60
N LEU A 57 15.07 -10.54 1.68
CA LEU A 57 14.98 -10.05 3.07
C LEU A 57 16.08 -9.02 3.40
N SER A 58 17.11 -8.90 2.57
CA SER A 58 18.15 -7.87 2.71
C SER A 58 17.72 -6.50 2.20
N LEU A 59 16.59 -6.42 1.48
CA LEU A 59 16.03 -5.15 1.03
C LEU A 59 15.47 -4.36 2.22
N SER A 60 15.92 -3.12 2.34
CA SER A 60 15.37 -2.15 3.28
C SER A 60 13.99 -1.69 2.84
N ASP A 61 13.19 -1.24 3.81
CA ASP A 61 11.88 -0.64 3.57
C ASP A 61 11.96 0.50 2.55
N GLU A 62 13.05 1.28 2.56
CA GLU A 62 13.27 2.35 1.59
C GLU A 62 13.30 1.85 0.15
N LYS A 63 14.03 0.74 -0.10
CA LYS A 63 14.12 0.11 -1.42
C LYS A 63 12.79 -0.52 -1.84
N LEU A 64 12.03 -1.06 -0.89
CA LEU A 64 10.71 -1.63 -1.16
C LEU A 64 9.68 -0.56 -1.53
N LEU A 65 9.81 0.65 -0.98
CA LEU A 65 8.94 1.80 -1.28
C LEU A 65 9.27 2.49 -2.62
N ASP A 66 10.45 2.23 -3.19
CA ASP A 66 10.91 2.82 -4.47
C ASP A 66 10.69 1.90 -5.69
N ALA A 67 10.35 0.63 -5.47
CA ALA A 67 10.17 -0.40 -6.50
C ALA A 67 8.81 -0.29 -7.22
#